data_AF-A0A9P7BYQ9-F1
#
_entry.id   AF-A0A9P7BYQ9-F1
#
_cell.length_a   1.000
_cell.length_b   1.000
_cell.length_c   1.000
_cell.angle_alpha   90.00
_cell.angle_beta   90.00
_cell.angle_gamma   90.00
#
_symmetry.space_group_name_H-M   'P 1'
#
loop_
_entity.id
_entity.type
_entity.pdbx_description
1 polymer ?
#
loop_
_entity_poly.entity_id
_entity_poly.type
_entity_poly.pdbx_seq_one_letter_code
_entity_poly.pdbx_strand_id
1 'polypeptide(L)'
;MSPDRIFLSELRGPEAWDYLNALNTGHPGTVTTTHANSARDTFDRVALLVKQSPAGQQLDVQTIRQLLYSTLDISLYFSAYKLAEVYFNPSRRT
;
A
#
# COMPACT_ATOMS: atom_id res chain seq x y z
N MET A 1 -6.27 20.26 -9.45
CA MET A 1 -5.84 20.61 -8.07
C MET A 1 -4.65 19.71 -7.75
N SER A 2 -3.51 20.24 -7.31
CA SER A 2 -2.32 19.45 -6.96
C SER A 2 -2.15 19.47 -5.44
N PRO A 3 -2.86 18.61 -4.69
CA PRO A 3 -2.60 18.50 -3.26
C PRO A 3 -1.18 17.96 -3.05
N ASP A 4 -0.41 18.53 -2.13
CA ASP A 4 0.95 18.04 -1.83
C ASP A 4 0.96 16.62 -1.25
N ARG A 5 -0.17 16.18 -0.68
CA ARG A 5 -0.37 14.85 -0.08
C ARG A 5 -1.80 14.36 -0.31
N ILE A 6 -1.95 13.11 -0.71
CA ILE A 6 -3.24 12.43 -0.83
C ILE A 6 -3.49 11.64 0.45
N PHE A 7 -4.56 11.98 1.18
CA PHE A 7 -4.99 11.20 2.34
C PHE A 7 -6.23 10.40 1.97
N LEU A 8 -6.03 9.12 1.68
CA LEU A 8 -7.13 8.18 1.53
C LEU A 8 -7.35 7.50 2.87
N SER A 9 -8.55 7.61 3.43
CA SER A 9 -8.84 7.08 4.77
C SER A 9 -8.59 5.57 4.86
N GLU A 10 -9.11 4.81 3.90
CA GLU A 10 -9.04 3.35 3.90
C GLU A 10 -9.08 2.78 2.47
N LEU A 11 -8.22 1.80 2.21
CA LEU A 11 -8.22 0.98 1.00
C LEU A 11 -9.13 -0.25 1.18
N ARG A 12 -10.16 -0.32 0.35
CA ARG A 12 -11.18 -1.38 0.37
C ARG A 12 -11.36 -2.09 -0.97
N GLY A 13 -10.94 -1.49 -2.08
CA GLY A 13 -11.20 -1.97 -3.42
C GLY A 13 -10.18 -1.49 -4.48
N PRO A 14 -10.62 -1.32 -5.74
CA PRO A 14 -9.75 -1.04 -6.88
C PRO A 14 -9.03 0.32 -6.81
N GLU A 15 -9.48 1.24 -5.95
CA GLU A 15 -8.82 2.54 -5.70
C GLU A 15 -7.38 2.39 -5.17
N ALA A 16 -7.00 1.21 -4.69
CA ALA A 16 -5.62 0.88 -4.33
C ALA A 16 -4.63 1.06 -5.49
N TRP A 17 -5.06 0.87 -6.74
CA TRP A 17 -4.22 1.14 -7.91
C TRP A 17 -3.94 2.63 -8.08
N ASP A 18 -4.97 3.47 -7.94
CA ASP A 18 -4.82 4.92 -8.07
C ASP A 18 -3.99 5.49 -6.93
N TYR A 19 -4.17 4.97 -5.71
CA TYR A 19 -3.34 5.30 -4.55
C TYR A 19 -1.86 4.95 -4.79
N LEU A 20 -1.59 3.76 -5.34
CA LEU A 20 -0.22 3.33 -5.65
C LEU A 20 0.42 4.21 -6.75
N ASN A 21 -0.34 4.59 -7.78
CA ASN A 21 0.17 5.48 -8.83
C ASN A 21 0.42 6.90 -8.32
N ALA A 22 -0.45 7.41 -7.46
CA ALA A 22 -0.28 8.72 -6.82
C ALA A 22 1.05 8.82 -6.06
N LEU A 23 1.41 7.75 -5.32
CA LEU A 23 2.69 7.66 -4.60
C LEU A 23 3.91 7.76 -5.52
N ASN A 24 3.83 7.19 -6.73
CA ASN A 24 4.93 7.18 -7.70
C ASN A 24 4.99 8.43 -8.60
N THR A 25 3.98 9.30 -8.58
CA THR A 25 3.84 10.46 -9.47
C THR A 25 3.97 11.82 -8.77
N GLY A 26 4.57 11.84 -7.58
CA GLY A 26 4.95 13.09 -6.90
C GLY A 26 4.16 13.43 -5.64
N HIS A 27 3.47 12.46 -5.02
CA HIS A 27 2.79 12.64 -3.74
C HIS A 27 3.46 11.80 -2.63
N PRO A 28 4.68 12.14 -2.18
CA PRO A 28 5.37 11.38 -1.15
C PRO A 28 4.74 11.59 0.24
N GLY A 29 4.88 10.58 1.11
CA GLY A 29 4.47 10.66 2.51
C GLY A 29 2.95 10.77 2.71
N THR A 30 2.20 10.01 1.93
CA THR A 30 0.78 9.76 2.20
C THR A 30 0.62 8.68 3.26
N VAL A 31 -0.59 8.59 3.83
CA VAL A 31 -0.96 7.57 4.80
C VAL A 31 -2.34 7.06 4.45
N THR A 32 -2.54 5.76 4.59
CA THR A 32 -3.85 5.12 4.45
C THR A 32 -3.96 3.93 5.41
N THR A 33 -5.14 3.32 5.47
CA THR A 33 -5.41 2.14 6.30
C THR A 33 -6.01 1.02 5.47
N THR A 34 -5.90 -0.23 5.92
CA THR A 34 -6.63 -1.37 5.34
C THR A 34 -6.72 -2.50 6.35
N HIS A 35 -7.66 -3.41 6.17
CA HIS A 35 -7.79 -4.60 7.00
C HIS A 35 -6.77 -5.68 6.59
N ALA A 36 -5.89 -6.04 7.51
CA ALA A 36 -4.91 -7.11 7.36
C ALA A 36 -4.73 -7.89 8.68
N ASN A 37 -4.09 -9.05 8.62
CA ASN A 37 -3.88 -9.92 9.79
C ASN A 37 -2.50 -9.76 10.45
N SER A 38 -1.57 -9.06 9.80
CA SER A 38 -0.23 -8.75 10.28
C SER A 38 0.35 -7.58 9.48
N ALA A 39 1.48 -7.02 9.91
CA ALA A 39 2.10 -5.90 9.18
C ALA A 39 2.61 -6.35 7.79
N ARG A 40 3.01 -7.62 7.67
CA ARG A 40 3.46 -8.21 6.40
C ARG A 40 2.29 -8.57 5.49
N ASP A 41 1.17 -9.06 6.04
CA ASP A 41 -0.02 -9.41 5.25
C ASP A 41 -0.68 -8.19 4.62
N THR A 42 -0.42 -6.98 5.13
CA THR A 42 -0.87 -5.73 4.49
C THR A 42 -0.43 -5.65 3.03
N PHE A 43 0.78 -6.08 2.68
CA PHE A 43 1.26 -6.05 1.30
C PHE A 43 0.44 -6.99 0.40
N ASP A 44 0.09 -8.16 0.91
CA ASP A 44 -0.68 -9.17 0.19
C ASP A 44 -2.12 -8.72 0.01
N ARG A 45 -2.68 -8.13 1.07
CA ARG A 45 -4.01 -7.51 1.03
C ARG A 45 -4.07 -6.43 -0.05
N VAL A 46 -3.14 -5.47 -0.02
CA VAL A 46 -3.13 -4.37 -1.00
C VAL A 46 -2.88 -4.89 -2.41
N ALA A 47 -2.04 -5.92 -2.59
CA ALA A 47 -1.83 -6.54 -3.89
C ALA A 47 -3.13 -7.10 -4.48
N LEU A 48 -3.95 -7.76 -3.64
CA LEU A 48 -5.27 -8.24 -4.05
C LEU A 48 -6.26 -7.12 -4.35
N LEU A 49 -6.19 -5.99 -3.64
CA LEU A 49 -7.02 -4.81 -3.93
C LEU A 49 -6.63 -4.16 -5.26
N VAL A 50 -5.33 -3.96 -5.50
CA VAL A 50 -4.80 -3.48 -6.79
C VAL A 50 -5.25 -4.41 -7.92
N LYS A 51 -5.21 -5.72 -7.70
CA LYS A 51 -5.71 -6.73 -8.65
C LYS A 51 -7.17 -6.57 -9.03
N GLN A 52 -7.98 -5.78 -8.33
CA GLN A 52 -9.37 -5.54 -8.72
C GLN A 52 -9.51 -4.45 -9.78
N SER A 53 -8.51 -3.58 -9.95
CA SER A 53 -8.56 -2.51 -10.97
C SER A 53 -8.32 -3.05 -12.39
N PRO A 54 -8.85 -2.40 -13.44
CA PRO A 54 -8.64 -2.84 -14.83
C PRO A 54 -7.15 -2.96 -15.22
N ALA A 55 -6.32 -2.03 -14.76
CA ALA A 55 -4.89 -2.05 -15.00
C ALA A 55 -4.17 -3.10 -14.14
N GLY A 56 -4.52 -3.22 -12.86
CA GLY A 56 -3.91 -4.19 -11.96
C GLY A 56 -4.22 -5.63 -12.36
N GLN A 57 -5.41 -5.93 -12.88
CA GLN A 57 -5.77 -7.26 -13.37
C GLN A 57 -4.79 -7.81 -14.42
N GLN A 58 -4.17 -6.93 -15.22
CA GLN A 58 -3.23 -7.30 -16.28
C GLN A 58 -1.82 -7.64 -15.78
N LEU A 59 -1.46 -7.23 -14.56
CA LEU A 59 -0.14 -7.46 -13.95
C LEU A 59 -0.15 -8.73 -13.10
N ASP A 60 0.87 -9.56 -13.11
CA ASP A 60 0.96 -10.69 -12.17
C ASP A 60 1.07 -10.20 -10.71
N VAL A 61 0.57 -11.02 -9.78
CA VAL A 61 0.58 -10.67 -8.35
C VAL A 61 2.00 -10.44 -7.81
N GLN A 62 3.02 -11.12 -8.36
CA GLN A 62 4.39 -10.94 -7.89
C GLN A 62 4.94 -9.57 -8.31
N THR A 63 4.69 -9.12 -9.54
CA THR A 63 5.01 -7.74 -9.95
C THR A 63 4.30 -6.70 -9.08
N ILE A 64 3.02 -6.90 -8.76
CA ILE A 64 2.29 -5.98 -7.87
C ILE A 64 2.92 -5.96 -6.46
N ARG A 65 3.31 -7.12 -5.92
CA ARG A 65 4.00 -7.19 -4.62
C ARG A 65 5.36 -6.48 -4.67
N GLN A 66 6.12 -6.64 -5.74
CA GLN A 66 7.39 -5.94 -5.92
C GLN A 66 7.19 -4.42 -5.93
N LEU A 67 6.22 -3.92 -6.70
CA LEU A 67 5.82 -2.51 -6.71
C LEU A 67 5.45 -2.01 -5.32
N LEU A 68 4.63 -2.76 -4.58
CA LEU A 68 4.25 -2.39 -3.21
C LEU A 68 5.46 -2.35 -2.27
N TYR A 69 6.39 -3.29 -2.37
CA TYR A 69 7.60 -3.29 -1.56
C TYR A 69 8.58 -2.16 -1.91
N SER A 70 8.59 -1.67 -3.15
CA SER A 70 9.40 -0.50 -3.54
C SER A 70 8.74 0.83 -3.15
N THR A 71 7.41 0.88 -3.19
CA THR A 71 6.66 2.13 -3.00
C THR A 71 6.26 2.36 -1.55
N LEU A 72 5.82 1.34 -0.81
CA LEU A 72 5.40 1.47 0.59
C LEU A 72 6.58 1.31 1.56
N ASP A 73 6.78 2.33 2.38
CA ASP A 73 7.89 2.42 3.32
C ASP A 73 7.67 1.60 4.61
N ILE A 74 6.51 1.80 5.24
CA ILE A 74 6.21 1.28 6.58
C ILE A 74 4.80 0.69 6.57
N SER A 75 4.63 -0.46 7.19
CA SER A 75 3.31 -1.02 7.54
C SER A 75 3.23 -1.20 9.05
N LEU A 76 2.16 -0.66 9.64
CA LEU A 76 1.89 -0.72 11.08
C LEU A 76 0.64 -1.57 11.28
N TYR A 77 0.77 -2.67 12.02
CA TYR A 77 -0.37 -3.52 12.34
C TYR A 77 -0.83 -3.29 13.78
N PHE A 78 -2.12 -2.97 13.92
CA PHE A 78 -2.77 -2.77 15.20
C PHE A 78 -3.68 -3.95 15.50
N SER A 79 -3.50 -4.54 16.68
CA SER A 79 -4.43 -5.53 17.23
C SER A 79 -5.24 -4.84 18.34
N ALA A 80 -6.56 -4.78 18.15
CA ALA A 80 -7.45 -3.89 18.90
C ALA A 80 -6.94 -2.42 18.87
N TYR A 81 -6.41 -1.92 19.97
CA TYR A 81 -5.90 -0.54 20.10
C TYR A 81 -4.38 -0.48 20.34
N LYS A 82 -3.68 -1.59 20.16
CA LYS A 82 -2.24 -1.69 20.41
C LYS A 82 -1.50 -1.91 19.10
N LEU A 83 -0.44 -1.13 18.89
CA LEU A 83 0.53 -1.42 17.84
C LEU A 83 1.21 -2.76 18.18
N ALA A 84 0.94 -3.78 17.39
CA ALA A 84 1.41 -5.14 17.61
C ALA A 84 2.65 -5.45 16.77
N GLU A 85 2.71 -4.94 15.53
CA GLU A 85 3.84 -5.16 14.64
C GLU A 85 4.18 -3.91 13.82
N VAL A 86 5.48 -3.76 13.52
CA VAL A 86 6.00 -2.76 12.61
C VAL A 86 6.82 -3.48 11.54
N TYR A 87 6.41 -3.32 10.29
CA TYR A 87 7.23 -3.69 9.16
C TYR A 87 7.90 -2.44 8.59
N PHE A 88 9.24 -2.43 8.62
CA PHE A 88 10.08 -1.40 8.02
C PHE A 88 11.39 -2.05 7.57
N ASN A 89 11.76 -1.85 6.30
CA ASN A 89 13.00 -2.41 5.76
C ASN A 89 13.72 -1.38 4.88
N PRO A 90 14.63 -0.56 5.46
CA PRO A 90 15.30 0.53 4.75
C PRO A 90 16.33 0.05 3.72
N SER A 91 16.86 -1.17 3.85
CA SER A 91 17.87 -1.71 2.92
C SER A 91 17.27 -2.13 1.56
N ARG A 92 15.98 -1.92 1.33
CA ARG A 92 15.31 -2.21 0.05
C ARG A 92 15.30 -1.03 -0.93
N ARG A 93 15.71 0.17 -0.48
CA ARG A 93 15.77 1.38 -1.30
C ARG A 93 17.17 1.75 -1.81
N THR A 94 18.17 0.87 -1.61
CA THR A 94 19.54 1.01 -2.14
C THR A 94 19.69 0.36 -3.50
#